data_AF-A0AAI9DY80-F1
#
_entry.id   AF-A0AAI9DY80-F1
#
_cell.length_a   1.000
_cell.length_b   1.000
_cell.length_c   1.000
_cell.angle_alpha   90.00
_cell.angle_beta   90.00
_cell.angle_gamma   90.00
#
_symmetry.space_group_name_H-M   'P 1'
#
loop_
_entity.id
_entity.type
_entity.pdbx_description
1 polymer ?
#
loop_
_entity_poly.entity_id
_entity_poly.type
_entity_poly.pdbx_seq_one_letter_code
_entity_poly.pdbx_strand_id
1 'polypeptide(L)'
;MKFQPRYKTLSVVLPLLLLAGCSSPPQKLQQREAAVPTPSVAVTRNVQTVAPDEYARTPEVVRYDRYLLVSTDPMAAQRDPLSQIIDIRIPSSLHPTVADALRYTLKQSGYSLCATGPANGVLYRQPLPAVQYQLGPMRLRTALQVMAGPAWQLEVDDVQRVVCHSLRDGYQLPASQLPPVQVPRKVPTPATGGFLKK
;
A
#
# COMPACT_ATOMS: atom_id res chain seq x y z
N MET A 1 -7.08 -64.57 -4.20
CA MET A 1 -5.73 -65.14 -4.35
C MET A 1 -4.79 -64.05 -4.85
N LYS A 2 -3.67 -63.86 -4.14
CA LYS A 2 -2.52 -63.01 -4.53
C LYS A 2 -1.84 -63.61 -5.76
N PHE A 3 -1.22 -62.80 -6.62
CA PHE A 3 0.20 -62.89 -7.03
C PHE A 3 0.51 -61.85 -8.14
N GLN A 4 1.19 -60.76 -7.77
CA GLN A 4 2.30 -60.19 -8.55
C GLN A 4 3.47 -61.20 -8.49
N PRO A 5 4.53 -61.27 -9.36
CA PRO A 5 5.38 -60.12 -9.72
C PRO A 5 6.27 -60.22 -11.01
N ARG A 6 7.15 -59.21 -11.16
CA ARG A 6 8.55 -59.20 -11.72
C ARG A 6 8.82 -58.69 -13.14
N TYR A 7 9.18 -57.40 -13.14
CA TYR A 7 10.24 -56.68 -13.85
C TYR A 7 11.52 -57.46 -14.24
N LYS A 8 12.11 -57.09 -15.40
CA LYS A 8 13.55 -56.78 -15.65
C LYS A 8 13.75 -56.31 -17.12
N THR A 9 14.00 -55.02 -17.39
CA THR A 9 15.30 -54.37 -17.79
C THR A 9 15.93 -54.97 -19.05
N LEU A 10 16.14 -54.30 -20.20
CA LEU A 10 17.12 -53.26 -20.60
C LEU A 10 16.89 -53.13 -22.14
N SER A 11 16.94 -52.01 -22.87
CA SER A 11 18.09 -51.12 -23.05
C SER A 11 17.65 -49.83 -23.76
N VAL A 12 17.98 -48.72 -23.09
CA VAL A 12 18.23 -47.35 -23.56
C VAL A 12 18.53 -47.22 -25.07
N VAL A 13 17.74 -46.38 -25.76
CA VAL A 13 18.26 -45.49 -26.82
C VAL A 13 17.64 -44.11 -26.62
N LEU A 14 18.48 -43.21 -26.10
CA LEU A 14 18.22 -41.82 -25.79
C LEU A 14 18.38 -40.99 -27.09
N PRO A 15 17.35 -40.27 -27.58
CA PRO A 15 17.56 -39.27 -28.62
C PRO A 15 18.20 -38.04 -27.99
N LEU A 16 19.40 -37.71 -28.48
CA LEU A 16 20.24 -36.59 -28.09
C LEU A 16 19.49 -35.28 -28.38
N LEU A 17 19.13 -34.55 -27.32
CA LEU A 17 18.68 -33.17 -27.39
C LEU A 17 19.80 -32.29 -27.98
N LEU A 18 19.57 -31.74 -29.17
CA LEU A 18 20.26 -30.52 -29.58
C LEU A 18 19.35 -29.35 -29.23
N LEU A 19 19.62 -28.76 -28.06
CA LEU A 19 19.13 -27.46 -27.65
C LEU A 19 19.70 -26.39 -28.59
N ALA A 20 18.98 -26.06 -29.65
CA ALA A 20 19.11 -24.74 -30.27
C ALA A 20 18.35 -23.75 -29.38
N GLY A 21 19.02 -23.28 -28.31
CA GLY A 21 18.55 -22.14 -27.56
C GLY A 21 18.64 -20.90 -28.44
N CYS A 22 17.51 -20.28 -28.76
CA CYS A 22 17.51 -18.90 -29.23
C CYS A 22 17.96 -18.02 -28.05
N SER A 23 19.25 -17.68 -27.99
CA SER A 23 19.69 -16.55 -27.17
C SER A 23 19.15 -15.29 -27.84
N SER A 24 18.01 -14.80 -27.37
CA SER A 24 17.61 -13.42 -27.68
C SER A 24 18.73 -12.50 -27.15
N PRO A 25 19.33 -11.63 -27.97
CA PRO A 25 20.22 -10.61 -27.44
C PRO A 25 19.46 -9.80 -26.38
N PRO A 26 20.14 -9.23 -25.36
CA PRO A 26 19.49 -8.34 -24.43
C PRO A 26 18.83 -7.24 -25.26
N GLN A 27 17.50 -7.22 -25.24
CA GLN A 27 16.70 -6.15 -25.80
C GLN A 27 17.03 -4.94 -24.93
N LYS A 28 18.12 -4.27 -25.30
CA LYS A 28 18.49 -2.93 -24.86
C LYS A 28 17.17 -2.18 -24.87
N LEU A 29 16.70 -1.82 -23.67
CA LEU A 29 15.52 -1.02 -23.36
C LEU A 29 14.88 -0.58 -24.67
N GLN A 30 13.77 -1.23 -25.08
CA GLN A 30 12.92 -0.75 -26.16
C GLN A 30 12.91 0.75 -25.99
N GLN A 31 13.68 1.43 -26.84
CA GLN A 31 13.90 2.84 -26.71
C GLN A 31 12.49 3.34 -26.83
N ARG A 32 11.95 3.92 -25.76
CA ARG A 32 10.64 4.51 -25.80
C ARG A 32 10.76 5.55 -26.89
N GLU A 33 10.36 5.16 -28.09
CA GLU A 33 10.23 6.06 -29.23
C GLU A 33 9.49 7.23 -28.63
N ALA A 34 10.13 8.40 -28.65
CA ALA A 34 9.59 9.58 -28.04
C ALA A 34 8.15 9.67 -28.52
N ALA A 35 7.19 9.58 -27.59
CA ALA A 35 5.79 9.62 -27.95
C ALA A 35 5.64 10.85 -28.84
N VAL A 36 5.31 10.63 -30.12
CA VAL A 36 4.99 11.72 -31.03
C VAL A 36 4.01 12.59 -30.24
N PRO A 37 4.32 13.87 -29.99
CA PRO A 37 3.48 14.67 -29.13
C PRO A 37 2.10 14.67 -29.77
N THR A 38 1.15 14.00 -29.10
CA THR A 38 -0.28 14.20 -29.30
C THR A 38 -0.47 15.70 -29.45
N PRO A 39 -1.16 16.21 -30.49
CA PRO A 39 -1.27 17.64 -30.71
C PRO A 39 -1.68 18.30 -29.40
N SER A 40 -0.74 19.02 -28.80
CA SER A 40 -0.93 19.67 -27.52
C SER A 40 -1.96 20.75 -27.78
N VAL A 41 -3.20 20.51 -27.33
CA VAL A 41 -4.25 21.52 -27.36
C VAL A 41 -3.69 22.74 -26.66
N ALA A 42 -3.44 23.80 -27.43
CA ALA A 42 -2.91 25.04 -26.88
C ALA A 42 -4.00 25.66 -26.01
N VAL A 43 -3.78 25.63 -24.71
CA VAL A 43 -4.65 26.26 -23.74
C VAL A 43 -4.67 27.78 -24.03
N THR A 44 -5.82 28.30 -24.44
CA THR A 44 -5.97 29.71 -24.83
C THR A 44 -5.95 30.62 -23.61
N ARG A 45 -5.93 31.94 -23.80
CA ARG A 45 -6.07 32.92 -22.71
C ARG A 45 -7.47 32.94 -22.08
N ASN A 46 -8.40 32.12 -22.55
CA ASN A 46 -9.77 32.04 -22.04
C ASN A 46 -9.92 31.02 -20.89
N VAL A 47 -8.83 30.67 -20.19
CA VAL A 47 -8.91 29.81 -19.00
C VAL A 47 -9.49 30.61 -17.85
N GLN A 48 -10.58 30.08 -17.29
CA GLN A 48 -11.20 30.58 -16.08
C GLN A 48 -11.28 29.42 -15.10
N THR A 49 -10.87 29.66 -13.85
CA THR A 49 -11.08 28.70 -12.77
C THR A 49 -12.59 28.54 -12.56
N VAL A 50 -13.07 27.30 -12.51
CA VAL A 50 -14.50 27.01 -12.28
C VAL A 50 -14.86 27.43 -10.85
N ALA A 51 -15.96 28.17 -10.72
CA ALA A 51 -16.53 28.58 -9.44
C ALA A 51 -18.05 28.32 -9.43
N PRO A 52 -18.63 27.88 -8.29
CA PRO A 52 -17.97 27.61 -7.02
C PRO A 52 -17.11 26.33 -7.06
N ASP A 53 -16.11 26.23 -6.18
CA ASP A 53 -15.34 25.00 -5.99
C ASP A 53 -16.21 23.95 -5.28
N GLU A 54 -16.36 22.79 -5.92
CA GLU A 54 -17.14 21.66 -5.42
C GLU A 54 -16.63 21.09 -4.10
N TYR A 55 -15.35 21.29 -3.78
CA TYR A 55 -14.74 20.82 -2.52
C TYR A 55 -14.85 21.84 -1.38
N ALA A 56 -15.12 23.10 -1.69
CA ALA A 56 -15.35 24.16 -0.71
C ALA A 56 -16.84 24.39 -0.41
N ARG A 57 -17.74 23.87 -1.25
CA ARG A 57 -19.19 24.07 -1.14
C ARG A 57 -19.81 23.16 -0.09
N THR A 58 -20.77 23.70 0.66
CA THR A 58 -21.64 22.90 1.54
C THR A 58 -22.74 22.24 0.71
N PRO A 59 -23.03 20.93 0.89
CA PRO A 59 -24.06 20.24 0.11
C PRO A 59 -25.42 20.91 0.22
N GLU A 60 -26.06 21.12 -0.92
CA GLU A 60 -27.41 21.67 -1.03
C GLU A 60 -28.41 20.52 -1.14
N VAL A 61 -29.43 20.56 -0.29
CA VAL A 61 -30.48 19.55 -0.28
C VAL A 61 -31.80 20.23 -0.58
N VAL A 62 -32.42 19.86 -1.71
CA VAL A 62 -33.71 20.43 -2.13
C VAL A 62 -34.83 19.53 -1.64
N ARG A 63 -35.82 20.14 -0.99
CA ARG A 63 -37.03 19.42 -0.56
C ARG A 63 -38.01 19.34 -1.72
N TYR A 64 -38.11 18.15 -2.31
CA TYR A 64 -38.99 17.87 -3.44
C TYR A 64 -40.44 17.67 -2.99
N ASP A 65 -40.65 17.06 -1.81
CA ASP A 65 -41.96 16.88 -1.18
C ASP A 65 -41.80 16.96 0.35
N ARG A 66 -42.90 16.94 1.11
CA ARG A 66 -42.93 16.98 2.56
C ARG A 66 -42.04 15.93 3.23
N TYR A 67 -41.81 14.79 2.58
CA TYR A 67 -40.99 13.69 3.10
C TYR A 67 -39.80 13.33 2.20
N LEU A 68 -39.62 14.01 1.05
CA LEU A 68 -38.58 13.67 0.09
C LEU A 68 -37.59 14.82 -0.06
N LEU A 69 -36.35 14.51 0.27
CA LEU A 69 -35.18 15.35 0.03
C LEU A 69 -34.40 14.71 -1.12
N VAL A 70 -34.12 15.48 -2.16
CA VAL A 70 -33.27 15.06 -3.29
C VAL A 70 -32.13 16.05 -3.38
N SER A 71 -30.92 15.55 -3.56
CA SER A 71 -29.74 16.38 -3.86
C SER A 71 -29.22 16.00 -5.24
N THR A 72 -28.82 17.02 -5.99
CA THR A 72 -28.10 16.87 -7.26
C THR A 72 -26.58 16.94 -7.06
N ASP A 73 -26.11 17.10 -5.82
CA ASP A 73 -24.69 17.07 -5.52
C ASP A 73 -24.12 15.67 -5.74
N PRO A 74 -22.82 15.57 -6.08
CA PRO A 74 -22.12 14.29 -6.05
C PRO A 74 -22.21 13.67 -4.65
N MET A 75 -22.32 12.34 -4.64
CA MET A 75 -22.34 11.58 -3.39
C MET A 75 -21.06 11.82 -2.59
N ALA A 76 -21.14 11.71 -1.27
CA ALA A 76 -19.97 11.88 -0.40
C ALA A 76 -18.78 10.99 -0.81
N ALA A 77 -19.06 9.73 -1.20
CA ALA A 77 -18.06 8.78 -1.70
C ALA A 77 -17.42 9.17 -3.05
N GLN A 78 -18.10 9.99 -3.86
CA GLN A 78 -17.55 10.51 -5.12
C GLN A 78 -16.65 11.73 -4.88
N ARG A 79 -16.98 12.59 -3.89
CA ARG A 79 -16.12 13.70 -3.46
C ARG A 79 -14.91 13.21 -2.65
N ASP A 80 -15.12 12.24 -1.75
CA ASP A 80 -14.11 11.61 -0.90
C ASP A 80 -14.17 10.09 -1.08
N PRO A 81 -13.33 9.50 -1.95
CA PRO A 81 -13.31 8.06 -2.21
C PRO A 81 -13.03 7.19 -0.98
N LEU A 82 -12.42 7.72 0.09
CA LEU A 82 -12.20 6.99 1.34
C LEU A 82 -13.43 6.98 2.25
N SER A 83 -14.48 7.74 1.93
CA SER A 83 -15.78 7.68 2.62
C SER A 83 -16.73 6.61 2.05
N GLN A 84 -16.37 5.94 0.96
CA GLN A 84 -17.19 4.89 0.35
C GLN A 84 -17.51 3.77 1.35
N ILE A 85 -18.71 3.19 1.23
CA ILE A 85 -19.10 2.02 2.02
C ILE A 85 -18.53 0.77 1.31
N ILE A 86 -17.83 -0.06 2.08
CA ILE A 86 -17.27 -1.32 1.60
C ILE A 86 -17.89 -2.50 2.35
N ASP A 87 -17.98 -3.63 1.65
CA ASP A 87 -18.23 -4.96 2.22
C ASP A 87 -17.26 -5.91 1.51
N ILE A 88 -16.19 -6.30 2.21
CA ILE A 88 -15.10 -7.09 1.63
C ILE A 88 -14.95 -8.43 2.31
N ARG A 89 -14.62 -9.43 1.50
CA ARG A 89 -14.26 -10.78 1.93
C ARG A 89 -12.86 -11.10 1.44
N ILE A 90 -11.96 -11.33 2.37
CA ILE A 90 -10.56 -11.67 2.16
C ILE A 90 -10.43 -13.20 2.24
N PRO A 91 -9.90 -13.87 1.20
CA PRO A 91 -9.73 -15.33 1.21
C PRO A 91 -8.80 -15.79 2.35
N SER A 92 -9.29 -16.69 3.20
CA SER A 92 -8.55 -17.23 4.34
C SER A 92 -7.43 -18.19 3.96
N SER A 93 -7.54 -18.84 2.79
CA SER A 93 -6.61 -19.87 2.33
C SER A 93 -5.16 -19.38 2.18
N LEU A 94 -4.96 -18.06 2.08
CA LEU A 94 -3.66 -17.45 1.84
C LEU A 94 -2.95 -16.95 3.10
N HIS A 95 -3.55 -17.08 4.29
CA HIS A 95 -3.02 -16.53 5.56
C HIS A 95 -2.49 -15.09 5.39
N PRO A 96 -3.36 -14.16 4.93
CA PRO A 96 -2.93 -12.84 4.50
C PRO A 96 -2.29 -12.04 5.64
N THR A 97 -1.32 -11.20 5.29
CA THR A 97 -0.81 -10.18 6.21
C THR A 97 -1.75 -8.97 6.27
N VAL A 98 -1.59 -8.12 7.28
CA VAL A 98 -2.29 -6.82 7.33
C VAL A 98 -2.00 -5.99 6.07
N ALA A 99 -0.78 -6.03 5.52
CA ALA A 99 -0.47 -5.31 4.29
C ALA A 99 -1.25 -5.83 3.08
N ASP A 100 -1.42 -7.14 2.96
CA ASP A 100 -2.18 -7.75 1.86
C ASP A 100 -3.65 -7.40 1.96
N ALA A 101 -4.19 -7.42 3.18
CA ALA A 101 -5.56 -7.00 3.49
C ALA A 101 -5.80 -5.52 3.11
N LEU A 102 -4.92 -4.62 3.53
CA LEU A 102 -5.00 -3.20 3.23
C LEU A 102 -4.94 -2.95 1.71
N ARG A 103 -4.01 -3.60 1.00
CA ARG A 103 -3.91 -3.50 -0.47
C ARG A 103 -5.16 -4.04 -1.16
N TYR A 104 -5.70 -5.16 -0.69
CA TYR A 104 -6.92 -5.74 -1.23
C TYR A 104 -8.11 -4.78 -1.07
N THR A 105 -8.23 -4.20 0.12
CA THR A 105 -9.29 -3.24 0.48
C THR A 105 -9.23 -1.96 -0.35
N LEU A 106 -8.04 -1.52 -0.76
CA LEU A 106 -7.82 -0.29 -1.54
C LEU A 106 -8.02 -0.45 -3.06
N LYS A 107 -8.16 -1.66 -3.60
CA LYS A 107 -8.13 -1.91 -5.06
C LYS A 107 -9.09 -1.06 -5.90
N GLN A 108 -10.22 -0.64 -5.34
CA GLN A 108 -11.27 0.10 -6.06
C GLN A 108 -11.42 1.56 -5.59
N SER A 109 -10.57 2.03 -4.67
CA SER A 109 -10.67 3.39 -4.14
C SER A 109 -9.86 4.42 -4.93
N GLY A 110 -8.92 3.98 -5.77
CA GLY A 110 -7.95 4.86 -6.42
C GLY A 110 -6.82 5.33 -5.49
N TYR A 111 -6.80 4.85 -4.24
CA TYR A 111 -5.69 5.05 -3.31
C TYR A 111 -4.77 3.83 -3.30
N SER A 112 -3.49 4.06 -2.97
CA SER A 112 -2.50 3.00 -2.80
C SER A 112 -1.93 3.00 -1.38
N LEU A 113 -1.46 1.83 -0.92
CA LEU A 113 -0.76 1.73 0.36
C LEU A 113 0.67 2.24 0.21
N CYS A 114 1.13 3.06 1.15
CA CYS A 114 2.47 3.61 1.11
C CYS A 114 3.56 2.55 1.27
N ALA A 115 4.79 2.92 0.90
CA ALA A 115 5.94 2.04 1.02
C ALA A 115 6.15 1.57 2.46
N THR A 116 6.69 0.35 2.60
CA THR A 116 7.02 -0.21 3.90
C THR A 116 8.30 0.43 4.43
N GLY A 117 8.16 1.24 5.47
CA GLY A 117 9.24 1.84 6.25
C GLY A 117 9.51 1.09 7.57
N PRO A 118 10.38 1.65 8.43
CA PRO A 118 10.78 1.01 9.69
C PRO A 118 9.62 0.93 10.71
N ALA A 119 8.77 1.95 10.78
CA ALA A 119 7.64 1.98 11.70
C ALA A 119 6.47 1.12 11.18
N ASN A 120 5.80 1.54 10.11
CA ASN A 120 4.64 0.83 9.56
C ASN A 120 4.94 -0.62 9.15
N GLY A 121 6.20 -0.99 8.88
CA GLY A 121 6.62 -2.36 8.62
C GLY A 121 6.36 -3.33 9.76
N VAL A 122 6.26 -2.85 11.00
CA VAL A 122 5.88 -3.66 12.17
C VAL A 122 4.44 -4.14 12.05
N LEU A 123 3.52 -3.25 11.67
CA LEU A 123 2.11 -3.56 11.43
C LEU A 123 1.92 -4.42 10.18
N TYR A 124 2.53 -4.00 9.08
CA TYR A 124 2.28 -4.56 7.75
C TYR A 124 2.65 -6.03 7.62
N ARG A 125 3.60 -6.51 8.43
CA ARG A 125 4.02 -7.92 8.46
C ARG A 125 3.19 -8.78 9.42
N GLN A 126 2.32 -8.20 10.23
CA GLN A 126 1.49 -8.98 11.14
C GLN A 126 0.50 -9.85 10.35
N PRO A 127 0.18 -11.06 10.85
CA PRO A 127 -0.91 -11.84 10.29
C PRO A 127 -2.23 -11.09 10.49
N LEU A 128 -3.10 -11.12 9.48
CA LEU A 128 -4.44 -10.56 9.62
C LEU A 128 -5.25 -11.44 10.59
N PRO A 129 -5.89 -10.87 11.63
CA PRO A 129 -6.78 -11.62 12.51
C PRO A 129 -7.97 -12.21 11.74
N ALA A 130 -8.34 -13.46 12.03
CA ALA A 130 -9.41 -14.15 11.31
C ALA A 130 -10.77 -13.41 11.34
N VAL A 131 -11.06 -12.70 12.43
CA VAL A 131 -12.28 -11.88 12.56
C VAL A 131 -12.34 -10.71 11.57
N GLN A 132 -11.20 -10.30 10.99
CA GLN A 132 -11.09 -9.22 10.01
C GLN A 132 -11.09 -9.74 8.56
N TYR A 133 -11.26 -11.04 8.34
CA TYR A 133 -11.33 -11.59 6.97
C TYR A 133 -12.64 -11.19 6.27
N GLN A 134 -13.65 -10.82 7.04
CA GLN A 134 -14.90 -10.28 6.54
C GLN A 134 -15.10 -8.92 7.22
N LEU A 135 -15.08 -7.85 6.44
CA LEU A 135 -15.35 -6.50 6.91
C LEU A 135 -16.61 -6.03 6.19
N GLY A 136 -17.71 -5.94 6.93
CA GLY A 136 -19.04 -5.61 6.41
C GLY A 136 -19.46 -4.18 6.73
N PRO A 137 -20.65 -3.76 6.23
CA PRO A 137 -20.87 -2.41 5.72
C PRO A 137 -20.33 -1.30 6.63
N MET A 138 -19.19 -0.75 6.24
CA MET A 138 -18.59 0.40 6.91
C MET A 138 -17.79 1.25 5.93
N ARG A 139 -17.44 2.46 6.34
CA ARG A 139 -16.63 3.35 5.49
C ARG A 139 -15.23 2.76 5.31
N LEU A 140 -14.66 2.93 4.12
CA LEU A 140 -13.30 2.49 3.80
C LEU A 140 -12.26 3.03 4.81
N ARG A 141 -12.32 4.33 5.13
CA ARG A 141 -11.48 4.94 6.21
C ARG A 141 -11.56 4.21 7.54
N THR A 142 -12.76 3.75 7.93
CA THR A 142 -12.99 3.02 9.18
C THR A 142 -12.38 1.63 9.10
N ALA A 143 -12.59 0.92 7.99
CA ALA A 143 -12.01 -0.41 7.79
C ALA A 143 -10.47 -0.37 7.83
N LEU A 144 -9.85 0.64 7.21
CA LEU A 144 -8.39 0.85 7.24
C LEU A 144 -7.88 1.04 8.69
N GLN A 145 -8.58 1.83 9.50
CA GLN A 145 -8.25 2.02 10.92
C GLN A 145 -8.45 0.74 11.74
N VAL A 146 -9.54 -0.01 11.51
CA VAL A 146 -9.85 -1.25 12.23
C VAL A 146 -8.80 -2.33 11.93
N MET A 147 -8.38 -2.47 10.66
CA MET A 147 -7.31 -3.39 10.27
C MET A 147 -5.96 -3.01 10.89
N ALA A 148 -5.69 -1.71 11.03
CA ALA A 148 -4.46 -1.23 11.65
C ALA A 148 -4.45 -1.43 13.18
N GLY A 149 -5.62 -1.32 13.82
CA GLY A 149 -5.77 -1.45 15.26
C GLY A 149 -5.45 -0.16 16.04
N PRO A 150 -5.62 -0.17 17.37
CA PRO A 150 -5.65 1.04 18.18
C PRO A 150 -4.28 1.75 18.30
N ALA A 151 -3.17 1.03 18.15
CA ALA A 151 -1.83 1.62 18.25
C ALA A 151 -1.45 2.50 17.04
N TRP A 152 -2.20 2.38 15.94
CA TRP A 152 -1.86 2.99 14.66
C TRP A 152 -2.88 4.07 14.28
N GLN A 153 -2.37 5.17 13.73
CA GLN A 153 -3.15 6.26 13.17
C GLN A 153 -3.09 6.20 11.65
N LEU A 154 -4.24 6.36 11.01
CA LEU A 154 -4.34 6.46 9.55
C LEU A 154 -3.91 7.86 9.11
N GLU A 155 -2.99 7.91 8.14
CA GLU A 155 -2.54 9.13 7.47
C GLU A 155 -2.89 9.03 5.99
N VAL A 156 -3.39 10.13 5.42
CA VAL A 156 -3.85 10.19 4.03
C VAL A 156 -3.17 11.34 3.33
N ASP A 157 -2.54 11.04 2.21
CA ASP A 157 -2.05 12.03 1.25
C ASP A 157 -3.01 12.03 0.05
N ASP A 158 -3.87 13.05 -0.04
CA ASP A 158 -4.84 13.20 -1.12
C ASP A 158 -4.20 13.60 -2.46
N VAL A 159 -3.01 14.22 -2.42
CA VAL A 159 -2.27 14.63 -3.63
C VAL A 159 -1.68 13.42 -4.32
N GLN A 160 -1.02 12.54 -3.56
CA GLN A 160 -0.44 11.31 -4.09
C GLN A 160 -1.44 10.15 -4.14
N ARG A 161 -2.62 10.31 -3.51
CA ARG A 161 -3.60 9.24 -3.26
C ARG A 161 -2.95 8.04 -2.59
N VAL A 162 -2.27 8.32 -1.49
CA VAL A 162 -1.51 7.33 -0.72
C VAL A 162 -2.03 7.30 0.72
N VAL A 163 -2.13 6.09 1.28
CA VAL A 163 -2.49 5.86 2.67
C VAL A 163 -1.31 5.28 3.43
N CYS A 164 -1.01 5.87 4.58
CA CYS A 164 0.01 5.42 5.53
C CYS A 164 -0.57 5.15 6.91
N HIS A 165 0.27 4.52 7.75
CA HIS A 165 0.00 4.32 9.16
C HIS A 165 1.19 4.82 9.97
N SER A 166 0.93 5.72 10.91
CA SER A 166 1.91 6.17 11.90
C SER A 166 1.55 5.64 13.28
N LEU A 167 2.53 5.59 14.17
CA LEU A 167 2.32 5.13 15.54
C LEU A 167 1.67 6.26 16.34
N ARG A 168 0.63 5.95 17.11
CA ARG A 168 0.03 6.93 18.02
C ARG A 168 0.96 7.26 19.19
N ASP A 169 0.76 8.46 19.73
CA ASP A 169 1.40 8.87 20.97
C ASP A 169 1.12 7.86 22.11
N GLY A 170 2.14 7.58 22.91
CA GLY A 170 2.08 6.63 24.02
C GLY A 170 2.38 5.17 23.65
N TYR A 171 2.42 4.82 22.36
CA TYR A 171 2.89 3.51 21.91
C TYR A 171 4.38 3.57 21.53
N GLN A 172 5.08 2.44 21.68
CA GLN A 172 6.50 2.33 21.34
C GLN A 172 6.72 1.09 20.46
N LEU A 173 7.57 1.23 19.45
CA LEU A 173 7.99 0.10 18.64
C LEU A 173 8.99 -0.77 19.43
N PRO A 174 9.00 -2.09 19.20
CA PRO A 174 10.05 -2.96 19.71
C PRO A 174 11.44 -2.44 19.33
N ALA A 175 12.36 -2.40 20.29
CA ALA A 175 13.72 -1.86 20.10
C ALA A 175 14.48 -2.52 18.92
N SER A 176 14.14 -3.75 18.57
CA SER A 176 14.70 -4.52 17.45
C SER A 176 14.40 -3.92 16.06
N GLN A 177 13.47 -2.96 15.98
CA GLN A 177 12.95 -2.42 14.71
C GLN A 177 13.28 -0.93 14.52
N LEU A 178 13.91 -0.30 15.51
CA LEU A 178 14.48 1.03 15.39
C LEU A 178 15.91 0.92 14.83
N PRO A 179 16.34 1.79 13.91
CA PRO A 179 17.75 1.89 13.54
C PRO A 179 18.57 2.08 14.83
N PRO A 180 19.75 1.46 14.97
CA PRO A 180 20.56 1.63 16.16
C PRO A 180 20.84 3.12 16.37
N VAL A 181 20.41 3.65 17.51
CA VAL A 181 20.74 5.00 17.95
C VAL A 181 22.26 5.06 18.06
N GLN A 182 22.91 5.81 17.16
CA GLN A 182 24.33 6.06 17.28
C GLN A 182 24.56 6.94 18.50
N VAL A 183 24.94 6.32 19.62
CA VAL A 183 25.35 7.05 20.81
C VAL A 183 26.65 7.79 20.47
N PRO A 184 26.74 9.12 20.64
CA PRO A 184 27.97 9.84 20.37
C PRO A 184 29.11 9.27 21.22
N ARG A 185 30.16 8.81 20.55
CA ARG A 185 31.37 8.26 21.15
C ARG A 185 31.95 9.31 22.09
N LYS A 186 31.96 9.05 23.41
CA LYS A 186 32.66 9.90 24.38
C LYS A 186 34.12 10.02 23.92
N VAL A 187 34.51 11.23 23.53
CA VAL A 187 35.91 11.58 23.27
C VAL A 187 36.64 11.48 24.61
N PRO A 188 37.68 10.65 24.76
CA PRO A 188 38.46 10.64 25.99
C PRO A 188 39.24 11.95 26.11
N THR A 189 39.00 12.68 27.19
CA THR A 189 39.72 13.89 27.57
C THR A 189 41.19 13.55 27.82
N PRO A 190 42.16 14.28 27.25
CA PRO A 190 43.56 14.05 27.55
C PRO A 190 43.86 14.44 29.00
N ALA A 191 44.48 13.52 29.75
CA ALA A 191 44.92 13.72 31.11
C ALA A 191 46.00 14.82 31.17
N THR A 192 45.73 15.89 31.93
CA THR A 192 46.71 16.94 32.22
C THR A 192 47.80 16.37 33.12
N GLY A 193 48.99 16.15 32.55
CA GLY A 193 50.19 15.76 33.29
C GLY A 193 50.61 16.85 34.27
N GLY A 194 50.87 16.44 35.52
CA GLY A 194 51.32 17.30 36.60
C GLY A 194 52.71 17.87 36.35
N PHE A 195 52.82 19.19 36.53
CA PHE A 195 54.07 19.93 36.47
C PHE A 195 54.85 19.73 37.79
N LEU A 196 56.01 19.06 37.71
CA LEU A 196 56.95 18.89 38.81
C LEU A 196 57.65 20.23 39.11
N LYS A 197 57.53 20.73 40.35
CA LYS A 197 58.39 21.80 40.88
C LYS A 197 59.76 21.25 41.27
N LYS A 198 60.83 21.86 40.76
CA LYS A 198 62.16 21.94 41.38
C LYS A 198 62.71 23.33 41.17
#